data_AF-A0A6D0F515-F1
#
_entry.id   AF-A0A6D0F515-F1
#
_cell.length_a   1.000
_cell.length_b   1.000
_cell.length_c   1.000
_cell.angle_alpha   90.00
_cell.angle_beta   90.00
_cell.angle_gamma   90.00
#
_symmetry.space_group_name_H-M   'P 1'
#
loop_
_entity.id
_entity.type
_entity.pdbx_description
1 polymer ?
#
loop_
_entity_poly.entity_id
_entity_poly.type
_entity_poly.pdbx_seq_one_letter_code
_entity_poly.pdbx_strand_id
1 'polypeptide(L)' 'MLQSNEYFSGKVKSIGFSSSSTGRASVGVMVEGEYTFSTAEPEEMTVISGALNVLL' A
#
# COMPACT_ATOMS: atom_id res chain seq x y z
N MET A 1 -10.78 10.97 -8.13
CA MET A 1 -11.24 9.69 -8.69
C MET A 1 -10.52 8.58 -7.93
N LEU A 2 -11.20 7.48 -7.60
CA LEU A 2 -10.57 6.33 -6.94
C LEU A 2 -9.86 5.48 -7.98
N GLN A 3 -8.62 5.09 -7.73
CA GLN A 3 -7.81 4.25 -8.63
C GLN A 3 -7.61 2.87 -8.01
N SER A 4 -8.13 1.82 -8.65
CA SER A 4 -7.91 0.44 -8.21
C SER A 4 -6.64 -0.13 -8.83
N ASN A 5 -5.73 -0.64 -7.99
CA ASN A 5 -4.50 -1.30 -8.42
C ASN A 5 -4.41 -2.72 -7.84
N GLU A 6 -3.76 -3.61 -8.58
CA GLU A 6 -3.57 -5.02 -8.23
C GLU A 6 -2.14 -5.45 -8.55
N TYR A 7 -1.52 -6.17 -7.62
CA TYR A 7 -0.12 -6.60 -7.70
C TYR A 7 0.02 -8.07 -7.28
N PHE A 8 1.16 -8.68 -7.59
CA PHE A 8 1.52 -10.04 -7.16
C PHE A 8 0.43 -11.09 -7.41
N SER A 9 -0.14 -11.08 -8.63
CA SER A 9 -1.24 -11.97 -9.02
C SER A 9 -2.46 -11.87 -8.08
N GLY A 10 -2.77 -10.66 -7.62
CA GLY A 10 -3.95 -10.38 -6.81
C GLY A 10 -3.78 -10.51 -5.32
N LYS A 11 -2.60 -10.90 -4.84
CA LYS A 11 -2.31 -11.02 -3.41
C LYS A 11 -2.19 -9.68 -2.69
N VAL A 12 -1.95 -8.59 -3.44
CA VAL A 12 -1.96 -7.24 -2.92
C VAL A 12 -2.88 -6.39 -3.79
N LYS A 13 -3.79 -5.66 -3.16
CA LYS A 13 -4.73 -4.76 -3.83
C LYS A 13 -4.81 -3.44 -3.07
N SER A 14 -4.95 -2.34 -3.80
CA SER A 14 -5.04 -1.00 -3.19
C SER A 14 -5.98 -0.08 -3.96
N ILE A 15 -6.58 0.87 -3.25
CA ILE A 15 -7.28 2.01 -3.83
C ILE A 15 -6.47 3.27 -3.56
N GLY A 16 -5.96 3.89 -4.63
CA GLY A 16 -5.32 5.21 -4.60
C GLY A 16 -6.35 6.34 -4.65
N PHE A 17 -6.12 7.39 -3.87
CA PHE A 17 -6.98 8.57 -3.80
C PHE A 17 -6.20 9.82 -3.36
N SER A 18 -6.81 10.99 -3.51
CA SER A 18 -6.30 12.25 -2.96
C SER A 18 -6.98 12.54 -1.63
N SER A 19 -6.20 12.61 -0.56
CA SER A 19 -6.59 13.05 0.77
C SER A 19 -6.34 14.56 0.93
N SER A 20 -7.24 15.25 1.63
CA SER A 20 -7.07 16.67 1.96
C SER A 20 -5.97 16.93 2.99
N SER A 21 -5.63 15.93 3.81
CA SER A 21 -4.63 16.07 4.87
C SER A 21 -3.26 15.52 4.49
N THR A 22 -3.19 14.42 3.73
CA THR A 22 -1.94 13.70 3.42
C THR A 22 -1.56 13.75 1.94
N GLY A 23 -2.35 14.43 1.10
CA GLY A 23 -2.10 14.46 -0.34
C GLY A 23 -2.41 13.12 -1.00
N ARG A 24 -1.55 12.64 -1.91
CA ARG A 24 -1.75 11.36 -2.60
C ARG A 24 -1.56 10.21 -1.61
N ALA A 25 -2.59 9.39 -1.45
CA ALA A 25 -2.59 8.28 -0.50
C ALA A 25 -3.16 7.01 -1.15
N SER A 26 -2.92 5.87 -0.52
CA SER A 26 -3.59 4.63 -0.87
C SER A 26 -3.98 3.85 0.39
N VAL A 27 -5.06 3.07 0.28
CA VAL A 27 -5.42 2.06 1.27
C VAL A 27 -5.48 0.71 0.56
N GLY A 28 -4.92 -0.32 1.18
CA GLY A 28 -4.83 -1.63 0.55
C GLY A 28 -4.83 -2.77 1.54
N VAL A 29 -4.92 -3.97 0.99
CA VAL A 29 -4.84 -5.24 1.71
C VAL A 29 -3.77 -6.12 1.09
N MET A 30 -3.11 -6.90 1.93
CA MET A 30 -2.08 -7.86 1.55
C MET A 30 -2.43 -9.20 2.16
N VAL A 31 -2.38 -10.27 1.35
CA VAL A 31 -2.38 -11.64 1.86
C VAL A 31 -1.02 -11.92 2.51
N GLU A 32 -0.94 -12.90 3.41
CA GLU A 32 0.33 -13.34 3.97
C GLU A 32 1.31 -13.77 2.86
N GLY A 33 2.56 -13.30 2.97
CA GLY A 33 3.61 -13.56 2.01
C GLY A 33 4.81 -12.62 2.17
N GLU A 34 5.76 -12.77 1.27
CA GLU A 34 6.94 -11.91 1.18
C GLU A 34 6.87 -11.11 -0.12
N TYR A 35 7.07 -9.79 0.00
CA TYR A 35 6.88 -8.85 -1.10
C TYR A 35 8.00 -7.80 -1.10
N THR A 36 8.47 -7.45 -2.29
CA THR A 36 9.41 -6.34 -2.47
C THR A 36 8.70 -5.19 -3.14
N PHE A 37 8.70 -4.03 -2.49
CA PHE A 37 8.21 -2.78 -3.04
C PHE A 37 9.39 -1.84 -3.29
N SER A 38 9.30 -1.01 -4.33
CA SER A 38 10.27 0.03 -4.61
C SER A 38 9.56 1.37 -4.60
N THR A 39 10.20 2.36 -3.99
CA THR A 39 9.64 3.71 -3.81
C THR A 39 10.39 4.71 -4.67
N ALA A 40 9.67 5.56 -5.40
CA ALA A 40 10.28 6.67 -6.15
C ALA A 40 10.51 7.92 -5.27
N GLU A 41 9.71 8.07 -4.21
CA GLU A 41 9.78 9.13 -3.20
C GLU A 41 9.65 8.49 -1.81
N PRO A 42 10.03 9.17 -0.71
CA PRO A 42 9.82 8.64 0.65
C PRO A 42 8.34 8.35 0.92
N GLU A 43 8.05 7.20 1.53
CA GLU A 43 6.69 6.76 1.85
C GLU A 43 6.52 6.50 3.35
N GLU A 44 5.34 6.83 3.89
CA GLU A 44 4.91 6.48 5.24
C GLU A 44 3.81 5.42 5.17
N MET A 45 4.04 4.27 5.78
CA MET A 45 3.10 3.15 5.81
C MET A 45 2.51 2.98 7.21
N THR A 46 1.19 3.11 7.32
CA THR A 46 0.45 2.83 8.56
C THR A 46 -0.25 1.48 8.47
N VAL A 47 0.08 0.57 9.40
CA VAL A 47 -0.63 -0.71 9.53
C VAL A 47 -1.95 -0.49 10.27
N ILE A 48 -3.07 -0.61 9.55
CA ILE A 48 -4.42 -0.45 10.13
C ILE A 48 -4.83 -1.70 10.93
N SER A 49 -4.51 -2.88 10.42
CA SER A 49 -4.80 -4.18 11.05
C SER A 49 -3.78 -5.23 10.59
N GLY A 50 -3.43 -6.16 11.49
CA GLY A 50 -2.40 -7.18 11.26
C GLY A 50 -0.99 -6.72 11.70
N ALA A 51 0.04 -7.27 11.04
CA ALA A 51 1.43 -6.93 11.32
C ALA A 51 2.27 -7.08 10.03
N LEU A 52 3.35 -6.30 9.94
CA LEU A 52 4.35 -6.41 8.89
C LEU A 52 5.73 -6.53 9.55
N ASN A 53 6.51 -7.52 9.11
CA ASN A 53 7.94 -7.58 9.39
C ASN A 53 8.65 -6.93 8.19
N VAL A 54 9.31 -5.80 8.43
CA VAL A 54 9.84 -4.95 7.35
C VAL A 54 11.36 -4.87 7.40
N LEU A 55 11.98 -4.94 6.23
CA LEU A 55 13.38 -4.59 5.99
C LEU A 55 13.40 -3.34 5.10
N LEU A 56 14.01 -2.26 5.60
CA LEU A 56 14.12 -0.96 4.92
C LEU A 56 15.44 -0.84 4.16
#